data_AF-A0A9E3C3L3-F1
#
_entry.id   AF-A0A9E3C3L3-F1
#
_cell.length_a   1.000
_cell.length_b   1.000
_cell.length_c   1.000
_cell.angle_alpha   90.00
_cell.angle_beta   90.00
_cell.angle_gamma   90.00
#
_symmetry.space_group_name_H-M   'P 1'
#
loop_
_entity.id
_entity.type
_entity.pdbx_description
1 polymer ?
#
loop_
_entity_poly.entity_id
_entity_poly.type
_entity_poly.pdbx_seq_one_letter_code
_entity_poly.pdbx_strand_id
1 'polypeptide(L)'
;MAVVNISLPDQMKDYIDERLSEGQFSSTSEYFRDLVREDQKRRAQERLEELLLVGLESGEPIDVTEEYIQQKRAELLARIKGSQKRGS
;
A
#
# COMPACT_ATOMS: atom_id res chain seq x y z
N MET A 1 13.08 17.37 -5.50
CA MET A 1 12.60 16.40 -6.52
C MET A 1 13.74 15.47 -6.87
N ALA A 2 13.45 14.17 -7.05
CA ALA A 2 14.41 13.21 -7.60
C ALA A 2 14.27 13.17 -9.12
N VAL A 3 15.37 12.92 -9.83
CA VAL A 3 15.41 12.78 -11.30
C VAL A 3 15.66 11.32 -11.64
N VAL A 4 14.87 10.79 -12.58
CA VAL A 4 15.02 9.42 -13.09
C VAL A 4 15.19 9.52 -14.61
N ASN A 5 16.26 8.93 -15.14
CA ASN A 5 16.52 8.84 -16.58
C ASN A 5 16.15 7.45 -17.07
N ILE A 6 15.36 7.37 -18.15
CA ILE A 6 14.85 6.12 -18.69
C ILE A 6 15.04 6.14 -20.21
N SER A 7 15.58 5.06 -20.76
CA SER A 7 15.62 4.84 -22.22
C SER A 7 14.46 3.94 -22.60
N LEU A 8 13.74 4.32 -23.66
CA LEU A 8 12.57 3.60 -24.15
C LEU A 8 12.73 3.35 -25.66
N PRO A 9 12.21 2.23 -26.20
CA PRO A 9 12.09 2.05 -27.64
C PRO A 9 11.23 3.14 -28.28
N ASP A 10 11.47 3.46 -29.55
CA ASP A 10 10.74 4.50 -30.27
C ASP A 10 9.23 4.28 -30.25
N GLN A 11 8.77 3.03 -30.41
CA GLN A 11 7.35 2.68 -30.34
C GLN A 11 6.68 3.08 -29.02
N MET A 12 7.39 2.97 -27.89
CA MET A 12 6.87 3.38 -26.59
C MET A 12 6.83 4.90 -26.45
N LYS A 13 7.80 5.59 -27.06
CA LYS A 13 7.80 7.06 -27.11
C LYS A 13 6.63 7.56 -27.94
N ASP A 14 6.41 7.01 -29.13
CA ASP A 14 5.30 7.40 -30.02
C ASP A 14 3.95 7.24 -29.33
N TYR A 15 3.76 6.12 -28.62
CA TYR A 15 2.57 5.89 -27.81
C TYR A 15 2.40 6.96 -26.72
N ILE A 16 3.46 7.32 -26.00
CA ILE A 16 3.41 8.37 -24.98
C ILE A 16 3.02 9.71 -25.63
N ASP A 17 3.64 10.06 -26.76
CA ASP A 17 3.35 11.31 -27.47
C ASP A 17 1.89 11.38 -27.93
N GLU A 18 1.30 10.26 -28.39
CA GLU A 18 -0.14 10.15 -28.67
C GLU A 18 -0.99 10.43 -27.42
N ARG A 19 -0.66 9.82 -26.26
CA ARG A 19 -1.37 10.07 -24.99
C ARG A 19 -1.29 11.52 -24.53
N LEU A 20 -0.17 12.22 -24.77
CA LEU A 20 -0.07 13.66 -24.51
C LEU A 20 -0.95 14.47 -25.46
N SER A 21 -1.05 14.05 -26.73
CA SER A 21 -1.86 14.76 -27.74
C SER A 21 -3.37 14.74 -27.44
N GLU A 22 -3.84 13.74 -26.68
CA GLU A 22 -5.21 13.67 -26.16
C GLU A 22 -5.52 14.77 -25.11
N GLY A 23 -4.52 15.54 -24.68
CA GLY A 23 -4.67 16.68 -23.78
C GLY A 23 -4.81 16.31 -22.30
N GLN A 24 -4.70 15.03 -21.94
CA GLN A 24 -4.79 14.56 -20.55
C GLN A 24 -3.51 14.85 -19.75
N PHE A 25 -2.37 14.99 -20.44
CA PHE A 25 -1.06 15.21 -19.80
C PHE A 25 -0.30 16.33 -20.52
N SER A 26 0.31 17.21 -19.74
CA SER A 26 1.10 18.35 -20.24
C SER A 26 2.56 18.00 -20.51
N SER A 27 3.04 16.85 -20.02
CA SER A 27 4.42 16.39 -20.20
C SER A 27 4.56 14.88 -19.96
N THR A 28 5.60 14.29 -20.53
CA THR A 28 5.97 12.88 -20.29
C THR A 28 6.21 12.61 -18.80
N SER A 29 6.83 13.55 -18.10
CA SER A 29 7.06 13.42 -16.65
C SER A 29 5.76 13.46 -15.84
N GLU A 30 4.71 14.13 -16.33
CA GLU A 30 3.38 14.08 -15.70
C GLU A 30 2.72 12.73 -15.92
N TYR A 31 2.74 12.22 -17.15
CA TYR A 31 2.25 10.89 -17.49
C TYR A 31 2.90 9.80 -16.63
N PHE A 32 4.23 9.80 -16.52
CA PHE A 32 4.93 8.82 -15.68
C PHE A 32 4.62 8.94 -14.18
N ARG A 33 4.47 10.17 -13.67
CA ARG A 33 4.08 10.36 -12.26
C ARG A 33 2.69 9.79 -11.99
N ASP A 34 1.78 9.93 -12.94
CA ASP A 34 0.44 9.38 -12.82
C ASP A 34 0.45 7.85 -12.84
N LEU A 35 1.15 7.24 -13.80
CA LEU A 35 1.35 5.78 -13.85
C LEU A 35 1.95 5.21 -12.55
N VAL A 36 2.91 5.91 -11.94
CA VAL A 36 3.48 5.49 -10.65
C VAL A 36 2.44 5.55 -9.53
N ARG A 37 1.57 6.57 -9.50
CA ARG A 37 0.49 6.65 -8.52
C ARG A 37 -0.55 5.55 -8.73
N GLU A 38 -0.88 5.24 -9.98
CA GLU A 38 -1.78 4.14 -10.30
C GLU A 38 -1.20 2.78 -9.88
N ASP A 39 0.09 2.53 -10.15
CA ASP A 39 0.77 1.32 -9.67
C ASP A 39 0.75 1.22 -8.13
N GLN A 40 1.02 2.32 -7.43
CA GLN A 40 0.94 2.35 -5.97
C GLN A 40 -0.47 2.04 -5.46
N LYS A 41 -1.51 2.62 -6.09
CA LYS A 41 -2.91 2.33 -5.73
C LYS A 41 -3.24 0.87 -5.96
N ARG A 42 -2.87 0.31 -7.11
CA ARG A 42 -3.09 -1.11 -7.44
C ARG A 42 -2.42 -2.03 -6.41
N ARG A 43 -1.14 -1.80 -6.11
CA ARG A 43 -0.42 -2.60 -5.10
C ARG A 43 -1.02 -2.48 -3.70
N ALA A 44 -1.49 -1.28 -3.32
CA ALA A 44 -2.17 -1.08 -2.04
C ALA A 44 -3.50 -1.85 -1.97
N GLN A 45 -4.25 -1.88 -3.08
CA GLN A 45 -5.49 -2.64 -3.21
C GLN A 45 -5.22 -4.15 -3.12
N GLU A 46 -4.26 -4.67 -3.89
CA GLU A 46 -3.85 -6.09 -3.84
C GLU A 46 -3.46 -6.48 -2.41
N ARG A 47 -2.70 -5.63 -1.72
CA ARG A 47 -2.31 -5.87 -0.34
C ARG A 47 -3.49 -5.89 0.63
N LEU A 48 -4.48 -5.03 0.43
CA LEU A 48 -5.70 -5.00 1.23
C LEU A 48 -6.50 -6.30 1.02
N GLU A 49 -6.65 -6.74 -0.23
CA GLU A 49 -7.36 -7.98 -0.57
C GLU A 49 -6.71 -9.21 0.07
N GLU A 50 -5.37 -9.30 0.02
CA GLU A 50 -4.64 -10.35 0.74
C GLU A 50 -4.92 -10.35 2.24
N LEU A 51 -4.91 -9.16 2.88
CA LEU A 51 -5.18 -9.04 4.31
C LEU A 51 -6.62 -9.43 4.67
N LEU A 52 -7.58 -9.08 3.81
CA LEU A 52 -8.96 -9.50 3.98
C LEU A 52 -9.10 -11.01 3.87
N LEU A 53 -8.42 -11.65 2.91
CA LEU A 53 -8.42 -13.11 2.77
C LEU A 53 -7.84 -13.78 4.03
N VAL A 54 -6.70 -13.29 4.53
CA VAL A 54 -6.13 -13.77 5.80
C VAL A 54 -7.11 -13.60 6.96
N GLY A 55 -7.85 -12.48 7.00
CA GLY A 55 -8.89 -12.24 7.99
C GLY A 55 -10.05 -13.23 7.90
N LEU A 56 -10.53 -13.52 6.70
CA LEU A 56 -11.58 -14.53 6.45
C LEU A 56 -11.14 -15.94 6.83
N GLU A 57 -9.86 -16.26 6.64
CA GLU A 57 -9.27 -17.55 7.01
C GLU A 57 -8.82 -17.61 8.49
N SER A 58 -8.96 -16.52 9.24
CA SER A 58 -8.44 -16.41 10.62
C SER A 58 -9.26 -17.18 11.67
N GLY A 59 -10.36 -17.80 11.26
CA GLY A 59 -11.23 -18.63 12.10
C GLY A 59 -12.60 -18.01 12.33
N GLU A 60 -13.31 -18.53 13.33
CA GLU A 60 -14.68 -18.08 13.63
C GLU A 60 -14.71 -16.63 14.13
N PRO A 61 -15.63 -15.80 13.62
CA PRO A 61 -15.86 -14.47 14.15
C PRO A 61 -16.21 -14.53 15.65
N ILE A 62 -15.66 -13.61 16.41
CA ILE A 62 -15.99 -13.43 17.83
C ILE A 62 -16.73 -12.11 18.02
N ASP A 63 -17.63 -12.07 19.00
CA ASP A 63 -18.22 -10.82 19.44
C ASP A 63 -17.17 -9.98 20.17
N VAL A 64 -16.95 -8.76 19.68
CA VAL A 64 -16.02 -7.81 20.28
C VAL A 64 -16.76 -6.99 21.33
N THR A 65 -16.75 -7.47 22.58
CA THR A 65 -17.31 -6.74 23.73
C THR A 65 -16.30 -5.77 24.35
N GLU A 66 -16.78 -4.85 25.22
CA GLU A 66 -15.88 -3.98 25.98
C GLU A 66 -14.91 -4.78 26.86
N GLU A 67 -15.38 -5.84 27.53
CA GLU A 67 -14.54 -6.69 28.37
C GLU A 67 -13.44 -7.36 27.55
N TYR A 68 -13.76 -7.87 26.35
CA TYR A 68 -12.78 -8.46 25.44
C TYR A 68 -11.68 -7.45 25.07
N ILE A 69 -12.06 -6.22 24.72
CA ILE A 69 -11.11 -5.14 24.39
C ILE A 69 -10.23 -4.81 25.60
N GLN A 70 -10.81 -4.68 26.80
CA GLN A 70 -10.06 -4.36 28.02
C GLN A 70 -9.05 -5.46 28.36
N GLN A 71 -9.45 -6.73 28.25
CA GLN A 71 -8.56 -7.87 28.46
C GLN A 71 -7.40 -7.87 27.46
N LYS A 72 -7.68 -7.65 26.16
CA LYS A 72 -6.65 -7.60 25.13
C LYS A 72 -5.67 -6.44 25.32
N ARG A 73 -6.16 -5.26 25.75
CA ARG A 73 -5.29 -4.11 26.09
C ARG A 73 -4.37 -4.44 27.26
N ALA A 74 -4.90 -5.05 28.32
CA ALA A 74 -4.09 -5.45 29.48
C ALA A 74 -3.01 -6.47 29.10
N GLU A 75 -3.35 -7.47 28.27
CA GLU A 75 -2.41 -8.47 27.74
C GLU A 75 -1.29 -7.82 26.92
N LEU A 76 -1.63 -6.89 26.03
CA LEU A 76 -0.67 -6.18 25.18
C LEU A 76 0.32 -5.34 26.01
N LEU A 77 -0.19 -4.60 27.00
CA LEU A 77 0.64 -3.78 27.90
C LEU A 77 1.58 -4.64 28.75
N ALA A 78 1.12 -5.80 29.22
CA ALA A 78 1.97 -6.74 29.95
C ALA A 78 3.11 -7.28 29.06
N ARG A 79 2.81 -7.61 27.79
CA ARG A 79 3.80 -8.08 26.82
C ARG A 79 4.87 -7.03 26.51
N ILE A 80 4.47 -5.77 26.32
CA ILE A 80 5.40 -4.65 26.08
C ILE A 80 6.34 -4.43 27.28
N LYS A 81 5.79 -4.43 28.51
CA LYS A 81 6.59 -4.32 29.74
C LYS A 81 7.55 -5.50 29.91
N GLY A 82 7.12 -6.71 29.54
CA GLY A 82 7.94 -7.91 29.57
C GLY A 82 9.11 -7.89 28.57
N SER A 83 8.92 -7.34 27.37
CA SER A 83 9.99 -7.18 26.39
C SER A 83 11.03 -6.13 26.79
N GLN A 84 10.62 -5.05 27.47
CA GLN A 84 11.56 -4.04 27.97
C GLN A 84 12.47 -4.56 29.09
N LYS A 85 11.98 -5.49 29.91
CA LYS A 85 12.74 -6.07 31.03
C LYS A 85 13.75 -7.14 30.62
N ARG A 86 13.65 -7.68 29.40
CA ARG A 86 14.55 -8.71 28.85
C ARG A 86 15.67 -8.15 27.96
N GLY A 87 15.57 -6.89 27.56
CA GLY A 87 16.57 -6.19 26.75
C GLY A 87 17.48 -5.25 27.53
N SER A 88 17.45 -5.31 28.87
CA SER A 88 18.23 -4.45 29.77
C SER A 88 19.12 -5.27 30.71
#